data_AF-A0A926A8W6-F1
#
_entry.id   AF-A0A926A8W6-F1
#
_cell.length_a   1.000
_cell.length_b   1.000
_cell.length_c   1.000
_cell.angle_alpha   90.00
_cell.angle_beta   90.00
_cell.angle_gamma   90.00
#
_symmetry.space_group_name_H-M   'P 1'
#
loop_
_entity.id
_entity.type
_entity.pdbx_description
1 polymer ?
#
loop_
_entity_poly.entity_id
_entity_poly.type
_entity_poly.pdbx_seq_one_letter_code
_entity_poly.pdbx_strand_id
1 'polypeptide(L)'
;AFADTIGFSQIALELQAVISPPDPQGMQWETFIQVAPNPRVPSLAEAMRQALNDDETAAFSAHLRSLMEAGQGRTRQALAYLQARK
;
A
#
# COMPACT_ATOMS: atom_id res chain seq x y z
N ALA A 1 -12.67 22.26 5.51
CA ALA A 1 -13.31 20.95 5.68
C ALA A 1 -14.33 20.79 4.55
N PHE A 2 -14.05 19.95 3.53
CA PHE A 2 -14.96 19.83 2.37
C PHE A 2 -16.39 19.39 2.76
N ALA A 3 -16.52 18.56 3.80
CA ALA A 3 -17.81 18.17 4.37
C ALA A 3 -18.61 19.38 4.91
N ASP A 4 -17.95 20.32 5.59
CA ASP A 4 -18.56 21.54 6.12
C ASP A 4 -19.10 22.42 4.97
N THR A 5 -18.28 22.58 3.93
CA THR A 5 -18.64 23.42 2.76
C THR A 5 -19.79 22.87 1.93
N ILE A 6 -20.16 21.60 2.09
CA ILE A 6 -21.28 20.97 1.36
C ILE A 6 -22.47 20.68 2.29
N GLY A 7 -22.51 21.30 3.46
CA GLY A 7 -23.66 21.32 4.35
C GLY A 7 -23.72 20.20 5.38
N PHE A 8 -22.65 19.40 5.54
CA PHE A 8 -22.56 18.48 6.67
C PHE A 8 -22.19 19.24 7.94
N SER A 9 -22.77 18.83 9.06
CA SER A 9 -22.50 19.39 10.38
C SER A 9 -22.00 18.31 11.34
N GLN A 10 -21.54 18.71 12.54
CA GLN A 10 -20.98 17.80 13.55
C GLN A 10 -19.87 16.89 13.00
N ILE A 11 -18.92 17.48 12.28
CA ILE A 11 -17.85 16.74 11.62
C ILE A 11 -16.83 16.28 12.67
N ALA A 12 -16.61 14.97 12.74
CA ALA A 12 -15.59 14.36 13.57
C ALA A 12 -14.63 13.56 12.69
N LEU A 13 -13.33 13.75 12.93
CA LEU A 13 -12.26 12.98 12.31
C LEU A 13 -11.57 12.15 13.37
N GLU A 14 -11.49 10.85 13.13
CA GLU A 14 -10.60 9.95 13.86
C GLU A 14 -9.46 9.53 12.95
N LEU A 15 -8.23 9.81 13.37
CA LEU A 15 -7.02 9.38 12.68
C LEU A 15 -6.36 8.26 13.48
N GLN A 16 -6.23 7.10 12.86
CA GLN A 16 -5.48 5.97 13.40
C GLN A 16 -4.20 5.81 12.60
N ALA A 17 -3.04 5.91 13.25
CA ALA A 17 -1.74 5.67 12.64
C ALA A 17 -1.06 4.48 13.34
N VAL A 18 -0.72 3.44 12.58
CA VAL A 18 -0.21 2.17 13.10
C VAL A 18 1.09 1.81 12.40
N ILE A 19 2.06 1.36 13.19
CA ILE A 19 3.27 0.68 12.73
C ILE A 19 3.22 -0.74 13.25
N SER A 20 3.22 -1.71 12.34
CA SER A 20 3.17 -3.13 12.71
C SER A 20 4.25 -3.91 11.96
N PRO A 21 4.60 -5.12 12.44
CA PRO A 21 5.25 -6.11 11.59
C PRO A 21 4.42 -6.37 10.32
N PRO A 22 5.03 -6.90 9.25
CA PRO A 22 4.29 -7.43 8.11
C PRO A 22 3.30 -8.51 8.57
N ASP A 23 2.15 -8.60 7.91
CA ASP A 23 1.15 -9.64 8.21
C ASP A 23 1.78 -11.03 8.00
N PRO A 24 1.79 -11.93 9.00
CA PRO A 24 2.32 -13.29 8.86
C PRO A 24 1.50 -14.17 7.90
N GLN A 25 0.25 -13.80 7.58
CA GLN A 25 -0.54 -14.40 6.49
C GLN A 25 -0.42 -13.60 5.18
N GLY A 26 0.68 -12.86 5.04
CA GLY A 26 0.91 -11.85 4.00
C GLY A 26 0.58 -12.27 2.58
N MET A 27 0.36 -11.25 1.75
CA MET A 27 0.07 -11.37 0.33
C MET A 27 1.11 -12.24 -0.39
N GLN A 28 0.65 -13.22 -1.18
CA GLN A 28 1.51 -14.04 -2.04
C GLN A 28 2.31 -13.15 -3.00
N TRP A 29 3.54 -13.55 -3.32
CA TRP A 29 4.46 -12.75 -4.16
C TRP A 29 3.82 -12.35 -5.49
N GLU A 30 3.13 -13.31 -6.11
CA GLU A 30 2.47 -13.15 -7.39
C GLU A 30 1.37 -12.08 -7.32
N THR A 31 0.68 -11.94 -6.18
CA THR A 31 -0.29 -10.88 -5.96
C THR A 31 0.41 -9.55 -5.62
N PHE A 32 1.44 -9.59 -4.77
CA PHE A 32 2.17 -8.42 -4.30
C PHE A 32 2.70 -7.56 -5.45
N ILE A 33 3.32 -8.17 -6.45
CA ILE A 33 3.90 -7.42 -7.57
C ILE A 33 2.85 -6.85 -8.54
N GLN A 34 1.62 -7.39 -8.53
CA GLN A 34 0.55 -6.99 -9.44
C GLN A 34 -0.33 -5.87 -8.87
N VAL A 35 -0.33 -5.68 -7.54
CA VAL A 35 -1.13 -4.64 -6.91
C VAL A 35 -0.49 -3.27 -7.15
N ALA A 36 -1.25 -2.38 -7.78
CA ALA A 36 -0.89 -0.97 -7.86
C ALA A 36 -1.16 -0.28 -6.50
N PRO A 37 -0.17 0.36 -5.88
CA PRO A 37 -0.35 1.02 -4.58
C PRO A 37 -1.24 2.27 -4.67
N ASN A 38 -1.43 2.80 -5.88
CA ASN A 38 -2.32 3.91 -6.18
C ASN A 38 -2.86 3.70 -7.61
N PRO A 39 -4.15 3.95 -7.89
CA PRO A 39 -4.71 3.83 -9.25
C PRO A 39 -4.00 4.66 -10.33
N ARG A 40 -3.19 5.65 -9.93
CA ARG A 40 -2.46 6.53 -10.85
C ARG A 40 -1.01 6.12 -11.10
N VAL A 41 -0.51 5.06 -10.46
CA VAL A 41 0.86 4.58 -10.64
C VAL A 41 0.84 3.11 -11.05
N PRO A 42 1.82 2.64 -11.84
CA PRO A 42 1.87 1.25 -12.25
C PRO A 42 2.06 0.31 -11.05
N SER A 43 1.69 -0.96 -11.24
CA SER A 43 2.11 -2.03 -10.35
C SER A 43 3.63 -2.21 -10.39
N LEU A 44 4.20 -2.91 -9.41
CA LEU A 44 5.63 -3.18 -9.40
C LEU A 44 6.05 -4.01 -10.62
N ALA A 45 5.24 -4.99 -11.02
CA ALA A 45 5.47 -5.79 -12.21
C ALA A 45 5.49 -4.94 -13.50
N GLU A 46 4.58 -3.98 -13.60
CA GLU A 46 4.57 -3.03 -14.73
C GLU A 46 5.78 -2.11 -14.72
N ALA A 47 6.16 -1.58 -13.55
CA ALA A 47 7.33 -0.73 -13.41
C ALA A 47 8.62 -1.45 -13.78
N MET A 48 8.79 -2.70 -13.33
CA MET A 48 9.94 -3.53 -13.70
C MET A 48 10.01 -3.75 -15.21
N ARG A 49 8.89 -4.12 -15.86
CA ARG A 49 8.84 -4.29 -17.32
C ARG A 49 9.21 -3.02 -18.11
N GLN A 50 8.96 -1.84 -17.53
CA GLN A 50 9.27 -0.56 -18.18
C GLN A 50 10.72 -0.11 -17.97
N ALA A 51 11.33 -0.47 -16.85
CA ALA A 51 12.58 0.14 -16.39
C ALA A 51 13.77 -0.83 -16.32
N LEU A 52 13.52 -2.13 -16.20
CA LEU A 52 14.54 -3.16 -15.99
C LEU A 52 14.65 -4.09 -17.19
N ASN A 53 15.86 -4.61 -17.43
CA ASN A 53 16.05 -5.77 -18.30
C ASN A 53 15.72 -7.08 -17.57
N ASP A 54 15.83 -8.21 -18.28
CA ASP A 54 15.45 -9.52 -17.75
C ASP A 54 16.33 -9.98 -16.56
N ASP A 55 17.64 -9.75 -16.64
CA ASP A 55 18.59 -10.11 -15.58
C ASP A 55 18.36 -9.25 -14.32
N GLU A 56 18.14 -7.95 -14.51
CA GLU A 56 17.81 -7.01 -13.43
C GLU A 56 16.48 -7.36 -12.78
N THR A 57 15.47 -7.70 -13.57
CA THR A 57 14.15 -8.13 -13.09
C THR A 57 14.27 -9.40 -12.26
N ALA A 58 15.05 -10.38 -12.71
CA ALA A 58 15.28 -11.63 -12.00
C ALA A 58 15.99 -11.39 -10.66
N ALA A 59 17.08 -10.62 -10.66
CA ALA A 59 17.85 -10.32 -9.46
C ALA A 59 17.02 -9.52 -8.42
N PHE A 60 16.32 -8.48 -8.88
CA PHE A 60 15.47 -7.66 -8.02
C PHE A 60 14.31 -8.48 -7.43
N SER A 61 13.63 -9.26 -8.26
CA SER A 61 12.52 -10.11 -7.83
C SER A 61 12.96 -11.16 -6.80
N ALA A 62 14.09 -11.82 -7.03
CA ALA A 62 14.61 -12.83 -6.11
C ALA A 62 14.94 -12.23 -4.73
N HIS A 63 15.60 -11.07 -4.71
CA HIS A 63 15.94 -10.39 -3.47
C HIS A 63 14.69 -9.93 -2.71
N LEU A 64 13.77 -9.24 -3.39
CA LEU A 64 12.58 -8.68 -2.75
C LEU A 64 11.62 -9.78 -2.26
N ARG A 65 11.45 -10.85 -3.04
CA ARG A 65 10.68 -12.03 -2.64
C ARG A 65 11.23 -12.65 -1.37
N SER A 66 12.55 -12.83 -1.29
CA SER A 66 13.21 -13.39 -0.10
C SER A 66 12.95 -12.55 1.14
N LEU A 67 13.01 -11.21 1.04
CA LEU A 67 12.71 -10.33 2.17
C LEU A 67 11.24 -10.43 2.62
N MET A 68 10.33 -10.50 1.65
CA MET A 68 8.89 -10.61 1.91
C MET A 68 8.55 -11.93 2.60
N GLU A 69 9.07 -13.05 2.09
CA GLU A 69 8.87 -14.39 2.65
C GLU A 69 9.52 -14.55 4.03
N ALA A 70 10.64 -13.86 4.28
CA ALA A 70 11.27 -13.80 5.60
C ALA A 70 10.51 -12.92 6.61
N GLY A 71 9.38 -12.30 6.20
CA GLY A 71 8.60 -11.39 7.05
C GLY A 71 9.40 -10.15 7.47
N GLN A 72 10.45 -9.80 6.72
CA GLN A 72 11.31 -8.67 7.04
C GLN A 72 10.64 -7.38 6.56
N GLY A 73 10.40 -6.46 7.49
CA GLY A 73 9.84 -5.16 7.16
C GLY A 73 9.07 -4.51 8.29
N ARG A 74 8.40 -3.41 7.97
CA ARG A 74 7.45 -2.73 8.85
C ARG A 74 6.34 -2.16 7.99
N THR A 75 5.11 -2.53 8.26
CA THR A 75 3.93 -1.91 7.66
C THR A 75 3.62 -0.61 8.38
N ARG A 76 3.29 0.43 7.62
CA ARG A 76 2.83 1.72 8.13
C ARG A 76 1.49 2.01 7.50
N GLN A 77 0.49 2.25 8.32
CA GLN A 77 -0.86 2.54 7.86
C GLN A 77 -1.40 3.75 8.60
N ALA A 78 -2.08 4.63 7.87
CA ALA A 78 -2.86 5.73 8.42
C ALA A 78 -4.29 5.65 7.88
N LEU A 79 -5.28 5.53 8.77
CA LEU A 79 -6.70 5.49 8.44
C LEU A 79 -7.37 6.73 9.01
N ALA A 80 -8.09 7.44 8.14
CA ALA A 80 -8.89 8.60 8.51
C ALA A 80 -10.38 8.25 8.41
N TYR A 81 -11.04 8.11 9.56
CA TYR A 81 -12.49 7.92 9.64
C TYR A 81 -13.16 9.26 9.81
N LEU A 82 -13.97 9.65 8.83
CA LEU A 82 -14.74 10.90 8.86
C LEU A 82 -16.21 10.58 9.14
N GLN A 83 -16.75 11.17 10.19
CA GLN A 83 -18.16 11.08 10.56
C GLN A 83 -18.80 12.47 10.50
N ALA A 84 -20.04 12.56 10.03
CA ALA A 84 -20.78 13.81 10.01
C ALA A 84 -22.30 13.56 9.94
N ARG A 85 -23.09 14.59 10.24
CA ARG A 85 -24.56 14.60 10.07
C ARG A 85 -24.96 15.49 8.89
N LYS A 86 -26.05 15.11 8.24
CA LYS A 86 -26.67 15.91 7.16
C LYS A 86 -27.80 16.76 7.74
#